data_AF-A0A4Y2II17-F1
#
_entry.id   AF-A0A4Y2II17-F1
#
_cell.length_a   1.000
_cell.length_b   1.000
_cell.length_c   1.000
_cell.angle_alpha   90.00
_cell.angle_beta   90.00
_cell.angle_gamma   90.00
#
_symmetry.space_group_name_H-M   'P 1'
#
loop_
_entity.id
_entity.type
_entity.pdbx_description
1 polymer ?
#
loop_
_entity_poly.entity_id
_entity_poly.type
_entity_poly.pdbx_seq_one_letter_code
_entity_poly.pdbx_strand_id
1 'polypeptide(L)'
;MYSIICCNPVPENCLFRVCSKCHLKQLTFQSEADEMLDDISYYQWNTTKKSNTVQGVEKMISLTEKECTNMEILLKLFTESLPKLMKHEANHRHQYQVLTQLKNNPSEDKMVLHIDFSENYACK
;
A
#
# COMPACT_ATOMS: atom_id res chain seq x y z
N MET A 1 8.84 -12.05 4.52
CA MET A 1 8.12 -10.84 4.96
C MET A 1 6.74 -11.17 5.53
N TYR A 2 5.81 -11.76 4.76
CA TYR A 2 4.45 -12.04 5.23
C TYR A 2 4.36 -12.98 6.44
N SER A 3 5.29 -13.92 6.61
CA SER A 3 5.29 -14.90 7.72
C SER A 3 5.30 -14.27 9.12
N ILE A 4 5.70 -13.01 9.25
CA ILE A 4 5.69 -12.28 10.52
C ILE A 4 4.26 -11.90 10.94
N ILE A 5 3.44 -11.45 9.98
CA ILE A 5 2.11 -10.86 10.24
C ILE A 5 0.95 -11.69 9.67
N CYS A 6 1.24 -12.74 8.89
CA CYS A 6 0.26 -13.66 8.29
C CYS A 6 0.49 -15.09 8.78
N CYS A 7 -0.51 -15.95 8.57
CA CYS A 7 -0.33 -17.40 8.70
C CYS A 7 0.64 -17.95 7.64
N ASN A 8 1.15 -19.16 7.87
CA ASN A 8 1.95 -19.92 6.90
C ASN A 8 1.25 -21.27 6.59
N PRO A 9 0.94 -21.59 5.32
CA PRO A 9 1.03 -20.73 4.13
C PRO A 9 0.16 -19.47 4.28
N VAL A 10 0.38 -18.47 3.41
CA VAL A 10 -0.33 -17.17 3.46
C VAL A 10 -1.62 -17.24 2.63
N PRO A 11 -2.78 -17.55 3.23
CA PRO A 11 -4.06 -17.50 2.52
C PRO A 11 -4.46 -16.05 2.19
N GLU A 12 -5.33 -15.87 1.20
CA GLU A 12 -5.84 -14.55 0.79
C GLU A 12 -6.53 -13.80 1.93
N ASN A 13 -7.23 -14.51 2.82
CA ASN A 13 -7.90 -13.89 3.97
C ASN A 13 -6.92 -13.23 4.97
N CYS A 14 -5.67 -13.71 5.06
CA CYS A 14 -4.62 -13.03 5.83
C CYS A 14 -4.27 -11.69 5.19
N LEU A 15 -4.15 -11.66 3.87
CA LEU A 15 -3.80 -10.45 3.11
C LEU A 15 -4.94 -9.41 3.12
N PHE A 16 -6.20 -9.86 3.09
CA PHE A 16 -7.37 -9.01 3.28
C PHE A 16 -7.59 -8.56 4.73
N ARG A 17 -6.75 -9.00 5.68
CA ARG A 17 -6.87 -8.69 7.12
C ARG A 17 -8.21 -9.12 7.74
N VAL A 18 -8.80 -10.21 7.25
CA VAL A 18 -10.04 -10.81 7.81
C VAL A 18 -9.81 -12.19 8.43
N CYS A 19 -8.56 -12.68 8.42
CA CYS A 19 -8.20 -13.94 9.05
C CYS A 19 -8.33 -13.87 10.58
N SER A 20 -9.15 -14.73 11.17
CA SER A 20 -9.38 -14.81 12.62
C SER A 20 -8.10 -14.97 13.44
N LYS A 21 -7.04 -15.59 12.89
CA LYS A 21 -5.78 -15.87 13.60
C LYS A 21 -4.76 -14.72 13.57
N CYS A 22 -4.75 -13.90 12.52
CA CYS A 22 -3.67 -12.93 12.30
C CYS A 22 -4.13 -11.50 11.98
N HIS A 23 -5.44 -11.24 11.83
CA HIS A 23 -5.95 -9.91 11.46
C HIS A 23 -5.57 -8.80 12.45
N LEU A 24 -5.29 -9.14 13.71
CA LEU A 24 -4.83 -8.19 14.74
C LEU A 24 -3.31 -8.12 14.88
N LYS A 25 -2.54 -8.98 14.19
CA LYS A 25 -1.07 -8.95 14.30
C LYS A 25 -0.52 -7.67 13.67
N GLN A 26 0.22 -6.91 14.45
CA GLN A 26 0.96 -5.72 13.99
C GLN A 26 2.46 -6.02 13.96
N LEU A 27 3.21 -5.22 13.22
CA LEU A 27 4.67 -5.27 13.31
C LEU A 27 5.09 -4.60 14.60
N THR A 28 5.93 -5.28 15.36
CA THR A 28 6.65 -4.69 16.50
C THR A 28 8.06 -4.38 16.03
N PHE A 29 8.47 -3.14 16.16
CA PHE A 29 9.85 -2.72 15.93
C PHE A 29 10.59 -2.78 17.27
N GLN A 30 11.85 -3.22 17.26
CA GLN A 30 12.71 -3.13 18.44
C GLN A 30 13.11 -1.66 18.61
N SER A 31 12.23 -0.85 19.21
CA SER A 31 12.46 0.59 19.39
C SER A 31 12.83 0.97 20.82
N GLU A 32 12.72 0.05 21.79
CA GLU A 32 12.88 0.40 23.21
C GLU A 32 14.33 0.34 23.72
N ALA A 33 15.31 -0.02 22.87
CA ALA A 33 16.70 -0.22 23.31
C ALA A 33 17.78 0.47 22.45
N ASP A 34 17.43 1.09 21.31
CA ASP A 34 18.41 1.74 20.43
C ASP A 34 18.25 3.25 20.49
N GLU A 35 19.04 3.91 21.34
CA GLU A 35 19.24 5.37 21.38
C GLU A 35 19.61 5.95 20.00
N MET A 36 20.05 5.10 19.06
CA MET A 36 20.40 5.43 17.69
C MET A 36 19.21 5.84 16.79
N LEU A 37 17.96 5.51 17.16
CA LEU A 37 16.80 5.83 16.33
C LEU A 37 16.48 7.34 16.32
N ASP A 38 16.79 8.03 17.42
CA ASP A 38 16.55 9.47 17.57
C ASP A 38 17.53 10.32 16.74
N ASP A 39 18.67 9.75 16.35
CA ASP A 39 19.69 10.42 15.53
C ASP A 39 19.44 10.30 14.01
N ILE A 40 18.47 9.49 13.58
CA ILE A 40 18.20 9.27 12.16
C ILE A 40 17.14 10.24 11.65
N SER A 41 17.57 11.13 10.74
CA SER A 41 16.70 12.01 9.98
C SER A 41 16.78 11.74 8.48
N TYR A 42 15.66 11.94 7.79
CA TYR A 42 15.59 11.84 6.33
C TYR A 42 14.70 12.93 5.75
N TYR A 43 14.88 13.20 4.46
CA TYR A 43 14.02 14.14 3.76
C TYR A 43 12.96 13.41 2.94
N GLN A 44 11.74 13.92 2.97
CA GLN A 44 10.66 13.46 2.10
C GLN A 44 9.94 14.62 1.43
N TRP A 45 9.31 14.32 0.30
CA TRP A 45 8.39 15.24 -0.36
C TRP A 45 7.01 15.04 0.22
N ASN A 46 6.48 16.07 0.87
CA ASN A 46 5.15 16.05 1.44
C ASN A 46 4.25 17.04 0.68
N THR A 47 3.05 16.61 0.34
CA THR A 47 2.07 17.45 -0.36
C THR A 47 0.92 17.76 0.58
N THR A 48 0.82 19.01 1.01
CA THR A 48 -0.24 19.49 1.91
C THR A 48 -1.21 20.39 1.16
N LYS A 49 -2.49 20.33 1.55
CA LYS A 49 -3.52 21.24 1.05
C LYS A 49 -3.67 22.39 2.05
N LYS A 50 -3.35 23.61 1.64
CA LYS A 50 -3.48 24.82 2.47
C LYS A 50 -4.52 25.75 1.84
N SER A 51 -5.37 26.36 2.65
CA SER A 51 -6.20 27.49 2.20
C SER A 51 -5.29 28.71 2.04
N ASN A 52 -5.40 29.38 0.91
CA ASN A 52 -4.68 30.61 0.67
C ASN A 52 -5.60 31.62 -0.01
N THR A 53 -5.51 32.88 0.42
CA THR A 53 -6.36 33.95 -0.12
C THR A 53 -5.63 34.58 -1.30
N VAL A 54 -6.09 34.27 -2.50
CA VAL A 54 -5.57 34.88 -3.74
C VAL A 54 -6.61 35.86 -4.24
N GLN A 55 -6.26 37.16 -4.25
CA GLN A 55 -7.15 38.24 -4.68
C GLN A 55 -8.48 38.29 -3.89
N GLY A 56 -8.43 38.07 -2.57
CA GLY A 56 -9.60 38.14 -1.70
C GLY A 56 -10.52 36.91 -1.72
N VAL A 57 -10.20 35.88 -2.52
CA VAL A 57 -10.94 34.61 -2.58
C VAL A 57 -10.10 33.50 -1.97
N GLU A 58 -10.67 32.76 -1.02
CA GLU A 58 -10.05 31.55 -0.49
C GLU A 58 -9.99 30.47 -1.57
N LYS A 59 -8.78 29.99 -1.86
CA LYS A 59 -8.54 28.85 -2.74
C LYS A 59 -7.75 27.79 -1.99
N MET A 60 -8.15 26.53 -2.20
CA MET A 60 -7.38 25.39 -1.74
C MET A 60 -6.23 25.16 -2.71
N ILE A 61 -5.00 25.30 -2.24
CA ILE A 61 -3.80 25.08 -3.04
C ILE A 61 -3.09 23.84 -2.51
N SER A 62 -2.66 22.97 -3.42
CA SER A 62 -1.76 21.86 -3.11
C SER A 62 -0.32 22.37 -3.19
N LEU A 63 0.42 22.24 -2.10
CA LEU A 63 1.81 22.65 -2.01
C LEU A 63 2.67 21.44 -1.67
N THR A 64 3.70 21.20 -2.48
CA THR A 64 4.67 20.12 -2.27
C THR A 64 5.97 20.72 -1.76
N GLU A 65 6.35 20.36 -0.53
CA GLU A 65 7.54 20.85 0.15
C GLU A 65 8.44 19.68 0.51
N LYS A 66 9.75 19.92 0.51
CA LYS A 66 10.73 18.96 1.04
C LYS A 66 10.81 19.18 2.54
N GLU A 67 10.38 18.20 3.33
CA GLU A 67 10.44 18.26 4.79
C GLU A 67 11.50 17.30 5.31
N CYS A 68 12.16 17.68 6.42
CA CYS A 68 13.03 16.80 7.18
C CYS A 68 12.19 16.14 8.27
N THR A 69 12.28 14.82 8.40
CA THR A 69 11.48 14.01 9.33
C THR A 69 12.34 12.92 9.97
N ASN A 70 11.82 12.29 11.02
CA ASN A 70 12.52 11.29 11.81
C ASN A 70 12.06 9.86 11.49
N MET A 71 12.80 8.88 12.00
CA MET A 71 12.50 7.47 11.79
C MET A 71 11.15 7.02 12.38
N GLU A 72 10.70 7.61 13.48
CA GLU A 72 9.39 7.29 14.09
C GLU A 72 8.22 7.52 13.10
N ILE A 73 8.21 8.67 12.43
CA ILE A 73 7.20 9.00 11.41
C ILE A 73 7.26 7.99 10.26
N LEU A 74 8.46 7.57 9.83
CA LEU A 74 8.62 6.58 8.76
C LEU A 74 8.00 5.23 9.15
N LEU A 75 8.30 4.73 10.36
CA LEU A 75 7.79 3.46 10.85
C LEU A 75 6.26 3.48 10.97
N LYS A 76 5.71 4.60 11.43
CA LYS A 76 4.27 4.83 11.46
C LYS A 76 3.66 4.78 10.05
N LEU A 77 4.17 5.56 9.11
CA LEU A 77 3.69 5.59 7.72
C LEU A 77 3.79 4.21 7.06
N PHE A 78 4.90 3.52 7.28
CA PHE A 78 5.08 2.16 6.79
C PHE A 78 4.00 1.23 7.35
N THR A 79 3.77 1.26 8.66
CA THR A 79 2.75 0.43 9.33
C THR A 79 1.34 0.71 8.82
N GLU A 80 0.98 1.99 8.64
CA GLU A 80 -0.29 2.42 8.08
C GLU A 80 -0.47 2.01 6.61
N SER A 81 0.63 1.91 5.85
CA SER A 81 0.61 1.50 4.45
C SER A 81 0.46 -0.01 4.23
N LEU A 82 0.81 -0.84 5.22
CA LEU A 82 0.83 -2.29 5.09
C LEU A 82 -0.51 -2.90 4.71
N PRO A 83 -1.66 -2.54 5.32
CA PRO A 83 -2.95 -3.11 4.92
C PRO A 83 -3.28 -2.84 3.45
N LYS A 84 -2.92 -1.66 2.93
CA LYS A 84 -3.12 -1.30 1.52
C LYS A 84 -2.24 -2.16 0.60
N LEU A 85 -0.97 -2.34 0.95
CA LEU A 85 -0.05 -3.21 0.21
C LEU A 85 -0.54 -4.66 0.22
N MET A 86 -0.93 -5.19 1.38
CA MET A 86 -1.42 -6.56 1.51
C MET A 86 -2.69 -6.79 0.69
N LYS A 87 -3.62 -5.83 0.68
CA LYS A 87 -4.82 -5.89 -0.17
C LYS A 87 -4.47 -5.87 -1.65
N HIS A 88 -3.51 -5.05 -2.07
CA HIS A 88 -3.03 -5.02 -3.45
C HIS A 88 -2.50 -6.40 -3.87
N GLU A 89 -1.68 -7.02 -3.03
CA GLU A 89 -1.13 -8.36 -3.26
C GLU A 89 -2.21 -9.45 -3.30
N ALA A 90 -3.22 -9.36 -2.42
CA ALA A 90 -4.37 -10.26 -2.45
C ALA A 90 -5.12 -10.18 -3.78
N ASN A 91 -5.42 -8.96 -4.22
CA ASN A 91 -6.10 -8.72 -5.50
C ASN A 91 -5.28 -9.27 -6.66
N HIS A 92 -3.96 -9.04 -6.66
CA HIS A 92 -3.08 -9.50 -7.72
C HIS A 92 -3.03 -11.04 -7.80
N ARG A 93 -2.97 -11.73 -6.66
CA ARG A 93 -3.02 -13.20 -6.60
C ARG A 93 -4.36 -13.72 -7.11
N HIS A 94 -5.45 -13.15 -6.62
CA HIS A 94 -6.80 -13.55 -7.01
C HIS A 94 -7.03 -13.38 -8.51
N GLN A 95 -6.67 -12.19 -9.05
CA GLN A 95 -6.78 -11.91 -10.48
C GLN A 95 -5.95 -12.89 -11.31
N TYR A 96 -4.71 -13.16 -10.92
CA TYR A 96 -3.85 -14.12 -11.62
C TYR A 96 -4.46 -15.53 -11.61
N GLN A 97 -4.99 -15.99 -10.48
CA GLN A 97 -5.65 -17.29 -10.38
C GLN A 97 -6.88 -17.38 -11.29
N VAL A 98 -7.77 -16.39 -11.24
CA VAL A 98 -8.97 -16.34 -12.08
C VAL A 98 -8.61 -16.32 -13.56
N LEU A 99 -7.64 -15.48 -13.96
CA LEU A 99 -7.18 -15.41 -15.34
C LEU A 99 -6.57 -16.74 -15.81
N THR A 100 -5.79 -17.40 -14.95
CA THR A 100 -5.21 -18.71 -15.25
C THR A 100 -6.29 -19.77 -15.46
N GLN A 101 -7.31 -19.80 -14.60
CA GLN A 101 -8.46 -20.72 -14.74
C GLN A 101 -9.24 -20.48 -16.04
N LEU A 102 -9.51 -19.21 -16.38
CA LEU A 102 -10.20 -18.84 -17.62
C LEU A 102 -9.40 -19.23 -18.87
N LYS A 103 -8.08 -19.06 -18.85
CA LYS A 103 -7.20 -19.43 -19.96
C LYS A 103 -7.05 -20.94 -20.14
N ASN A 104 -7.04 -21.70 -19.05
CA ASN A 104 -6.82 -23.15 -19.10
C ASN A 104 -8.09 -23.95 -19.38
N ASN A 105 -9.28 -23.42 -19.08
CA ASN A 105 -10.57 -24.08 -19.30
C ASN A 105 -11.51 -23.21 -20.16
N PRO A 106 -11.15 -22.87 -21.42
CA PRO A 106 -12.08 -22.20 -22.31
C PRO A 106 -13.19 -23.19 -22.66
N SER A 107 -14.44 -22.86 -22.35
CA SER A 107 -15.58 -23.57 -22.94
C SER A 107 -15.61 -23.27 -24.44
N GLU A 108 -16.00 -24.25 -25.27
CA GLU A 108 -15.94 -24.18 -26.75
C GLU A 108 -16.63 -22.93 -27.33
N ASP A 109 -17.65 -22.40 -26.64
CA ASP A 109 -18.42 -21.21 -27.07
C ASP A 109 -17.94 -19.88 -26.46
N LYS A 110 -16.83 -19.84 -25.71
CA LYS A 110 -16.35 -18.62 -25.03
C LYS A 110 -14.96 -18.20 -25.52
N MET A 111 -14.84 -16.91 -25.80
CA MET A 111 -13.58 -16.24 -26.08
C MET A 111 -13.12 -15.44 -24.86
N VAL A 112 -11.84 -15.57 -24.48
CA VAL A 112 -11.24 -14.78 -23.40
C VAL A 112 -10.46 -13.61 -24.01
N LEU A 113 -10.93 -12.39 -23.77
CA LEU A 113 -10.22 -11.16 -24.12
C LEU A 113 -9.57 -10.58 -22.87
N HIS A 114 -8.23 -10.57 -22.82
CA HIS A 114 -7.46 -10.00 -21.72
C HIS A 114 -6.86 -8.66 -22.17
N ILE A 115 -7.30 -7.56 -21.54
CA ILE A 115 -6.85 -6.20 -21.83
C ILE A 115 -6.14 -5.67 -20.59
N ASP A 116 -4.86 -5.33 -20.72
CA ASP A 116 -4.09 -4.66 -19.68
C ASP A 116 -4.07 -3.14 -19.93
N PHE A 117 -4.33 -2.37 -18.89
CA PHE A 117 -4.33 -0.91 -18.91
C PHE A 117 -3.13 -0.30 -18.17
N SER A 118 -2.16 -1.12 -17.76
CA SER A 118 -0.98 -0.70 -17.01
C SER A 118 -0.15 0.39 -17.71
N GLU A 119 -0.16 0.46 -19.04
CA GLU A 119 0.52 1.51 -19.81
C GLU A 119 -0.19 2.88 -19.81
N ASN A 120 -1.49 2.95 -19.50
CA ASN A 120 -2.25 4.21 -19.59
C ASN A 120 -2.02 5.18 -18.42
N TYR A 121 -1.17 4.84 -17.45
CA TYR A 121 -0.81 5.77 -16.39
C TYR A 121 -0.02 6.99 -16.90
N ALA A 122 0.70 6.83 -18.03
CA ALA A 122 1.47 7.90 -18.66
C ALA A 122 0.64 8.78 -19.63
N CYS A 123 -0.62 8.43 -19.92
CA CYS A 123 -1.48 9.17 -20.83
C CYS A 123 -2.40 10.13 -20.06
N LYS A 124 -1.82 11.14 -19.42
CA LYS A 124 -2.53 12.32 -18.91
C LYS A 124 -2.00 13.59 -19.54
#